data_AF-A0A2D6X1E6-F1
#
_entry.id   AF-A0A2D6X1E6-F1
#
_cell.length_a   1.000
_cell.length_b   1.000
_cell.length_c   1.000
_cell.angle_alpha   90.00
_cell.angle_beta   90.00
_cell.angle_gamma   90.00
#
_symmetry.space_group_name_H-M   'P 1'
#
loop_
_entity.id
_entity.type
_entity.pdbx_description
1 polymer ?
#
loop_
_entity_poly.entity_id
_entity_poly.type
_entity_poly.pdbx_seq_one_letter_code
_entity_poly.pdbx_strand_id
1 'polypeptide(L)' 'MKLANGYVTWEGISQIDKRTPIVQIVTSIVNPSQNIKTGPLAQVYYLLRDIHPLDAIKFGQDRAVCGL' A
#
# COMPACT_ATOMS: atom_id res chain seq x y z
N MET A 1 25.60 -5.22 4.01
CA MET A 1 24.41 -5.21 3.13
C MET A 1 23.31 -4.45 3.86
N LYS A 2 22.72 -3.39 3.27
CA LYS A 2 21.63 -2.64 3.92
C LYS A 2 20.32 -3.39 3.64
N LEU A 3 19.63 -3.81 4.68
CA LEU A 3 18.31 -4.44 4.54
C LEU A 3 17.31 -3.45 3.95
N ALA A 4 16.44 -3.93 3.06
CA ALA A 4 15.33 -3.12 2.57
C ALA A 4 14.39 -2.77 3.73
N ASN A 5 13.87 -1.54 3.75
CA ASN A 5 12.93 -1.10 4.78
C ASN A 5 11.47 -1.30 4.39
N GLY A 6 11.20 -1.81 3.19
CA GLY A 6 9.87 -2.11 2.71
C GLY A 6 9.86 -3.30 1.75
N TYR A 7 8.75 -4.03 1.77
CA TYR A 7 8.57 -5.29 1.04
C TYR A 7 7.16 -5.34 0.47
N VAL A 8 7.04 -5.88 -0.75
CA VAL A 8 5.75 -6.35 -1.27
C VAL A 8 5.44 -7.68 -0.60
N THR A 9 4.37 -7.74 0.19
CA THR A 9 3.97 -8.96 0.90
C THR A 9 2.92 -9.77 0.15
N TRP A 10 2.17 -9.11 -0.73
CA TRP A 10 1.18 -9.76 -1.58
C TRP A 10 0.88 -8.90 -2.81
N GLU A 11 0.57 -9.55 -3.95
CA GLU A 11 0.11 -8.90 -5.17
C GLU A 11 -0.97 -9.78 -5.83
N GLY A 12 -2.02 -9.17 -6.35
CA GLY A 12 -3.07 -9.91 -7.04
C GLY A 12 -4.30 -9.08 -7.38
N ILE A 13 -5.37 -9.77 -7.75
CA ILE A 13 -6.66 -9.14 -8.05
C ILE A 13 -7.37 -8.78 -6.75
N SER A 14 -7.90 -7.56 -6.69
CA SER A 14 -8.68 -7.09 -5.54
C SER A 14 -9.83 -8.03 -5.24
N GLN A 15 -9.96 -8.40 -3.98
CA GLN A 15 -11.07 -9.21 -3.52
C GLN A 15 -12.36 -8.43 -3.39
N ILE A 16 -12.30 -7.10 -3.44
CA ILE A 16 -13.47 -6.21 -3.34
C ILE A 16 -14.22 -6.20 -4.66
N ASP A 17 -13.53 -5.86 -5.75
CA ASP A 17 -14.14 -5.69 -7.07
C ASP A 17 -13.90 -6.85 -8.04
N LYS A 18 -13.09 -7.83 -7.64
CA LYS A 18 -12.75 -9.04 -8.41
C LYS A 18 -12.13 -8.78 -9.79
N ARG A 19 -11.61 -7.57 -10.04
CA ARG A 19 -11.06 -7.21 -11.37
C ARG A 19 -9.78 -6.39 -11.31
N THR A 20 -9.57 -5.57 -10.29
CA THR A 20 -8.50 -4.57 -10.32
C THR A 20 -7.22 -5.10 -9.68
N PRO A 21 -6.06 -5.02 -10.36
CA PRO A 21 -4.77 -5.39 -9.78
C PRO A 21 -4.36 -4.45 -8.64
N ILE A 22 -4.04 -5.03 -7.48
CA ILE A 22 -3.60 -4.31 -6.29
C ILE A 22 -2.37 -4.98 -5.67
N VAL A 23 -1.64 -4.22 -4.87
CA VAL A 23 -0.43 -4.65 -4.17
C VAL A 23 -0.53 -4.31 -2.69
N GLN A 24 -0.07 -5.23 -1.85
CA GLN A 24 0.16 -5.01 -0.43
C GLN A 24 1.64 -4.75 -0.18
N ILE A 25 1.94 -3.61 0.43
CA ILE A 25 3.30 -3.20 0.78
C ILE A 25 3.37 -3.00 2.28
N VAL A 26 4.39 -3.58 2.91
CA VAL A 26 4.73 -3.28 4.30
C VAL A 26 6.02 -2.49 4.35
N THR A 27 6.04 -1.40 5.10
CA THR A 27 7.22 -0.54 5.30
C THR A 27 7.55 -0.42 6.78
N SER A 28 8.69 0.23 7.06
CA SER A 28 9.19 0.47 8.40
C SER A 28 9.56 -0.81 9.16
N ILE A 29 10.04 -1.83 8.43
CA ILE A 29 10.44 -3.13 9.01
C ILE A 29 11.76 -3.06 9.76
N VAL A 30 12.72 -2.28 9.24
CA VAL A 30 14.07 -2.16 9.80
C VAL A 30 14.24 -0.83 10.52
N ASN A 31 13.76 0.25 9.90
CA ASN A 31 13.85 1.61 10.43
C ASN A 31 12.45 2.21 10.51
N PRO A 32 12.09 2.86 11.63
CA PRO A 32 10.79 3.51 11.77
C PRO A 32 10.65 4.69 10.81
N SER A 33 9.39 5.07 10.54
CA SER A 33 9.08 6.29 9.82
C SER A 33 9.60 7.52 10.58
N GLN A 34 10.06 8.53 9.84
CA GLN A 34 10.41 9.83 10.41
C GLN A 34 9.17 10.64 10.83
N ASN A 35 7.97 10.19 10.44
CA ASN A 35 6.74 10.82 10.88
C ASN A 35 6.48 10.49 12.36
N ILE A 36 6.62 11.50 13.22
CA ILE A 36 6.42 11.39 14.67
C ILE A 36 5.02 10.88 15.05
N LYS A 37 4.02 11.05 14.18
CA LYS A 37 2.64 10.59 14.43
C LYS A 37 2.51 9.07 14.35
N THR A 38 3.28 8.43 13.47
CA THR A 38 3.22 6.97 13.27
C THR A 38 4.13 6.22 14.22
N GLY A 39 5.22 6.85 14.67
CA GLY A 39 6.19 6.22 15.57
C GLY A 39 6.81 4.93 14.99
N PRO A 40 7.29 4.02 15.85
CA PRO A 40 7.95 2.78 15.42
C PRO A 40 6.95 1.66 15.10
N LEU A 41 6.08 1.91 14.11
CA LEU A 41 5.09 0.94 13.64
C LEU A 41 5.42 0.46 12.23
N ALA A 42 5.21 -0.84 11.99
CA ALA A 42 5.11 -1.37 10.64
C ALA A 42 3.85 -0.80 9.98
N GLN A 43 3.99 -0.28 8.78
CA GLN A 43 2.89 0.37 8.05
C GLN A 43 2.53 -0.47 6.84
N VAL A 44 1.26 -0.89 6.78
CA VAL A 44 0.69 -1.73 5.72
C VAL A 44 -0.14 -0.87 4.79
N TYR A 45 0.12 -0.96 3.50
CA TYR A 45 -0.60 -0.25 2.44
C TYR A 45 -1.19 -1.24 1.45
N TYR A 46 -2.41 -0.97 1.01
CA TYR A 46 -3.02 -1.62 -0.16
C TYR A 46 -3.18 -0.55 -1.23
N LEU A 47 -2.50 -0.71 -2.36
CA LEU A 47 -2.48 0.27 -3.44
C LEU A 47 -2.88 -0.38 -4.76
N LEU A 48 -3.40 0.41 -5.69
CA LEU A 48 -3.49 0.01 -7.09
C LEU A 48 -2.08 -0.23 -7.61
N ARG A 49 -1.87 -1.34 -8.34
CA ARG A 49 -0.54 -1.71 -8.80
C ARG A 49 0.04 -0.71 -9.79
N ASP A 50 -0.81 -0.24 -10.70
CA ASP A 50 -0.40 0.49 -11.90
C ASP A 50 -0.80 1.97 -11.87
N ILE A 51 -1.34 2.47 -10.75
CA ILE A 51 -1.92 3.81 -10.65
C ILE A 51 -1.40 4.50 -9.40
N HIS A 52 -0.93 5.74 -9.57
CA HIS A 52 -0.44 6.54 -8.46
C HIS A 52 -1.57 6.78 -7.43
N PRO A 53 -1.34 6.61 -6.11
CA PRO A 53 -2.42 6.63 -5.11
C PRO A 53 -3.22 7.93 -5.08
N LEU A 54 -2.58 9.07 -5.33
CA LEU A 54 -3.30 10.35 -5.38
C LEU A 54 -4.21 10.47 -6.60
N ASP A 55 -3.83 9.86 -7.72
CA ASP A 55 -4.67 9.88 -8.92
C ASP A 55 -5.80 8.87 -8.78
N ALA A 56 -5.54 7.73 -8.14
CA ALA A 56 -6.56 6.76 -7.76
C ALA A 56 -7.70 7.41 -6.97
N ILE A 57 -7.38 8.23 -5.97
CA ILE A 57 -8.37 8.96 -5.16
C ILE A 57 -9.09 10.00 -6.00
N LYS A 58 -8.36 10.82 -6.79
CA LYS A 58 -8.97 11.87 -7.63
C LYS A 58 -9.98 11.33 -8.62
N PHE A 59 -9.72 10.14 -9.18
CA PHE A 59 -10.56 9.51 -10.18
C PHE A 59 -11.51 8.44 -9.61
N GLY A 60 -11.55 8.27 -8.29
CA GLY A 60 -12.43 7.31 -7.61
C GLY A 60 -12.15 5.85 -7.98
N GLN A 61 -10.88 5.50 -8.18
CA GLN A 61 -10.41 4.14 -8.49
C GLN A 61 -9.88 3.41 -7.24
N ASP A 62 -9.71 4.13 -6.13
CA ASP A 62 -9.36 3.59 -4.82
C ASP A 62 -10.44 2.69 -4.21
N ARG A 63 -11.64 2.61 -4.82
CA ARG A 63 -12.71 1.67 -4.43
C ARG A 63 -12.24 0.22 -4.44
N ALA A 64 -11.29 -0.12 -5.30
CA ALA A 64 -10.68 -1.46 -5.35
C ALA A 64 -9.87 -1.80 -4.09
N VAL A 65 -9.43 -0.81 -3.31
CA VAL A 65 -8.67 -1.02 -2.06
C VAL A 65 -9.42 -0.57 -0.80
N CYS A 66 -10.29 0.44 -0.91
CA CYS A 66 -11.04 1.03 0.22
C CYS A 66 -12.50 0.55 0.32
N GLY A 67 -13.10 0.06 -0.77
CA GLY A 67 -14.44 -0.55 -0.79
C GLY A 67 -15.65 0.39 -0.86
N LEU A 68 -15.48 1.70 -1.05
CA LEU A 68 -16.55 2.72 -1.07
C LEU A 68 -16.70 3.40 -2.44
#